data_AF-A0A2G9STS6-F1
#
_entry.id   AF-A0A2G9STS6-F1
#
_cell.length_a   1.000
_cell.length_b   1.000
_cell.length_c   1.000
_cell.angle_alpha   90.00
_cell.angle_beta   90.00
_cell.angle_gamma   90.00
#
_symmetry.space_group_name_H-M   'P 1'
#
loop_
_entity.id
_entity.type
_entity.pdbx_description
1 polymer ?
#
loop_
_entity_poly.entity_id
_entity_poly.type
_entity_poly.pdbx_seq_one_letter_code
_entity_poly.pdbx_strand_id
1 'polypeptide(L)'
;MTPDSLFAHSVEAYQEILQSNRPADALLSTYFRNRKYLGAHDRKFIAETVFGALRKHLWLSALSEKFLAEQGLPQNFMRFLSSFFFS
;
A
#
# COMPACT_ATOMS: atom_id res chain seq x y z
N MET A 1 -18.66 0.23 12.24
CA MET A 1 -18.46 0.61 10.82
C MET A 1 -19.09 -0.46 9.92
N THR A 2 -19.49 -0.14 8.68
CA THR A 2 -19.81 -1.17 7.67
C THR A 2 -18.52 -1.72 7.03
N PRO A 3 -18.53 -2.94 6.48
CA PRO A 3 -17.37 -3.49 5.78
C PRO A 3 -16.84 -2.59 4.65
N ASP A 4 -17.74 -2.01 3.84
CA ASP A 4 -17.36 -1.14 2.72
C ASP A 4 -16.58 0.10 3.18
N SER A 5 -17.01 0.71 4.29
CA SER A 5 -16.31 1.87 4.85
C SER A 5 -14.96 1.50 5.46
N LEU A 6 -14.81 0.30 6.03
CA LEU A 6 -13.50 -0.19 6.49
C LEU A 6 -12.54 -0.38 5.32
N PHE A 7 -12.99 -0.96 4.22
CA PHE A 7 -12.18 -1.08 3.01
C PHE A 7 -11.82 0.28 2.41
N ALA A 8 -12.75 1.23 2.38
CA ALA A 8 -12.46 2.59 1.93
C ALA A 8 -11.35 3.23 2.78
N HIS A 9 -11.39 3.09 4.10
CA HIS A 9 -10.32 3.55 4.98
C HIS A 9 -8.99 2.84 4.76
N SER A 10 -9.01 1.52 4.52
CA SER A 10 -7.80 0.77 4.18
C SER A 10 -7.17 1.24 2.88
N VAL A 11 -7.98 1.51 1.85
CA VAL A 11 -7.49 2.03 0.56
C VAL A 11 -6.90 3.42 0.73
N GLU A 12 -7.60 4.33 1.41
CA GLU A 12 -7.14 5.70 1.66
C GLU A 12 -5.81 5.70 2.43
N ALA A 13 -5.73 4.96 3.54
CA ALA A 13 -4.50 4.87 4.34
C ALA A 13 -3.35 4.24 3.56
N TYR A 14 -3.62 3.20 2.75
CA TYR A 14 -2.62 2.57 1.90
C TYR A 14 -2.07 3.52 0.85
N GLN A 15 -2.94 4.31 0.20
CA GLN A 15 -2.53 5.32 -0.79
C GLN A 15 -1.68 6.42 -0.15
N GLU A 16 -2.06 6.90 1.04
CA GLU A 16 -1.28 7.89 1.78
C GLU A 16 0.13 7.36 2.08
N ILE A 17 0.26 6.08 2.41
CA ILE A 17 1.56 5.43 2.64
C ILE A 17 2.38 5.35 1.34
N LEU A 18 1.77 4.97 0.22
CA LEU A 18 2.49 4.88 -1.06
C LEU A 18 2.97 6.22 -1.61
N GLN A 19 2.31 7.32 -1.25
CA GLN A 19 2.64 8.68 -1.71
C GLN A 19 3.62 9.41 -0.78
N SER A 20 4.02 8.79 0.33
CA SER A 20 4.80 9.43 1.39
C SER A 20 6.14 8.73 1.59
N ASN A 21 7.15 9.51 1.98
CA ASN A 21 8.47 8.99 2.38
C ASN A 21 8.56 8.67 3.88
N ARG A 22 7.43 8.73 4.61
CA ARG A 22 7.39 8.46 6.05
C ARG A 22 7.13 6.97 6.33
N PRO A 23 7.57 6.44 7.50
CA PRO A 23 7.27 5.07 7.90
C PRO A 23 5.76 4.80 7.92
N ALA A 24 5.36 3.64 7.40
CA ALA A 24 3.96 3.24 7.25
C ALA A 24 3.20 3.21 8.59
N ASP A 25 3.85 2.73 9.64
CA ASP A 25 3.31 2.68 11.00
C ASP A 25 3.07 4.08 11.59
N ALA A 26 3.98 5.02 11.35
CA ALA A 26 3.83 6.41 11.79
C ALA A 26 2.67 7.12 11.08
N LEU A 27 2.51 6.88 9.78
CA LEU A 27 1.38 7.38 9.00
C LEU A 27 0.06 6.79 9.49
N LEU A 28 -0.02 5.47 9.67
CA LEU A 28 -1.22 4.80 10.11
C LEU A 28 -1.62 5.21 11.54
N SER A 29 -0.64 5.40 12.42
CA SER A 29 -0.83 5.97 13.75
C SER A 29 -1.42 7.38 13.69
N THR A 30 -0.93 8.23 12.78
CA THR A 30 -1.48 9.58 12.54
C THR A 30 -2.90 9.53 11.96
N TYR A 31 -3.12 8.66 10.97
CA TYR A 31 -4.41 8.43 10.33
C TYR A 31 -5.50 8.09 11.37
N PHE A 32 -5.17 7.20 12.30
CA PHE A 32 -6.04 6.77 13.40
C PHE A 32 -6.24 7.86 14.47
N ARG A 33 -5.22 8.67 14.78
CA ARG A 33 -5.37 9.80 15.72
C ARG A 33 -6.34 10.86 15.18
N ASN A 34 -6.28 11.13 13.87
CA ASN A 34 -7.14 12.10 13.21
C ASN A 34 -8.59 11.61 13.06
N ARG A 35 -8.81 10.29 13.10
CA ARG A 35 -10.14 9.66 12.96
C ARG A 35 -10.56 8.97 14.26
N LYS A 36 -10.91 9.77 15.27
CA LYS A 36 -11.28 9.27 16.62
C LYS A 36 -12.51 8.36 16.63
N TYR A 37 -13.40 8.47 15.64
CA TYR A 37 -14.58 7.62 15.49
C TYR A 37 -14.25 6.16 15.14
N LEU A 38 -13.03 5.87 14.69
CA LEU A 38 -12.57 4.50 14.46
C LEU A 38 -12.40 3.79 15.81
N GLY A 39 -13.20 2.74 16.05
CA GLY A 39 -13.06 1.90 17.24
C GLY A 39 -11.81 1.02 17.18
N ALA A 40 -11.48 0.36 18.30
CA ALA A 40 -10.31 -0.53 18.37
C ALA A 40 -10.38 -1.67 17.32
N HIS A 41 -11.56 -2.27 17.14
CA HIS A 41 -11.79 -3.31 16.14
C HIS A 41 -11.59 -2.80 14.71
N ASP A 42 -12.14 -1.62 14.39
CA ASP A 42 -11.99 -0.98 13.09
C ASP A 42 -10.51 -0.70 12.76
N ARG A 43 -9.77 -0.14 13.74
CA ARG A 43 -8.33 0.15 13.60
C ARG A 43 -7.53 -1.12 13.37
N LYS A 44 -7.84 -2.21 14.09
CA LYS A 44 -7.19 -3.51 13.90
C LYS A 44 -7.43 -4.04 12.49
N PHE A 45 -8.68 -4.06 12.03
CA PHE A 45 -9.03 -4.49 10.68
C PHE A 45 -8.27 -3.69 9.63
N ILE A 46 -8.33 -2.35 9.71
CA ILE A 46 -7.67 -1.46 8.76
C ILE A 46 -6.16 -1.72 8.73
N ALA A 47 -5.52 -1.85 9.90
CA ALA A 47 -4.09 -2.11 9.98
C ALA A 47 -3.69 -3.45 9.38
N GLU A 48 -4.42 -4.52 9.70
CA GLU A 48 -4.17 -5.84 9.13
C GLU A 48 -4.32 -5.84 7.61
N THR A 49 -5.36 -5.18 7.08
CA THR A 49 -5.58 -5.04 5.64
C THR A 49 -4.45 -4.25 4.98
N VAL A 50 -4.09 -3.09 5.52
CA VAL A 50 -3.04 -2.22 4.96
C VAL A 50 -1.67 -2.91 4.98
N PHE A 51 -1.25 -3.47 6.12
CA PHE A 51 0.04 -4.17 6.19
C PHE A 51 0.03 -5.49 5.41
N GLY A 52 -1.11 -6.15 5.28
CA GLY A 52 -1.29 -7.29 4.37
C GLY A 52 -1.04 -6.89 2.91
N ALA A 53 -1.62 -5.77 2.47
CA ALA A 53 -1.44 -5.24 1.13
C ALA A 53 0.00 -4.79 0.88
N LEU A 54 0.62 -4.04 1.81
CA LEU A 54 2.01 -3.60 1.70
C LEU A 54 2.98 -4.78 1.59
N ARG A 55 2.82 -5.82 2.41
CA ARG A 55 3.67 -7.03 2.32
C ARG A 55 3.56 -7.70 0.96
N LYS A 56 2.34 -7.85 0.43
CA LYS A 56 2.11 -8.42 -0.90
C LYS A 56 2.73 -7.55 -1.99
N HIS A 57 2.57 -6.23 -1.91
CA HIS A 57 3.18 -5.30 -2.85
C HIS A 57 4.71 -5.44 -2.82
N LEU A 58 5.35 -5.36 -1.65
CA LEU A 58 6.80 -5.52 -1.52
C LEU A 58 7.30 -6.86 -2.08
N TRP A 59 6.58 -7.96 -1.79
CA TRP A 59 6.94 -9.27 -2.30
C TRP A 59 6.82 -9.36 -3.83
N LEU A 60 5.74 -8.85 -4.41
CA LEU A 60 5.54 -8.81 -5.87
C LEU A 60 6.57 -7.90 -6.55
N SER A 61 6.90 -6.76 -5.95
CA SER A 61 7.94 -5.86 -6.46
C SER A 61 9.29 -6.58 -6.48
N ALA A 62 9.69 -7.21 -5.38
CA ALA A 62 10.95 -7.95 -5.30
C ALA A 62 10.99 -9.12 -6.30
N LEU A 63 9.89 -9.86 -6.46
CA LEU A 63 9.80 -10.94 -7.45
C LEU A 63 9.92 -10.40 -8.88
N SER A 64 9.24 -9.28 -9.18
CA SER A 64 9.28 -8.65 -10.50
C SER A 64 10.68 -8.13 -10.83
N GLU A 65 11.36 -7.50 -9.87
CA GLU A 65 12.74 -7.01 -10.04
C GLU A 65 13.70 -8.17 -10.33
N LYS A 66 13.58 -9.27 -9.58
CA LYS A 66 14.37 -10.46 -9.81
C LYS A 66 14.14 -11.03 -11.22
N PHE A 67 12.87 -11.18 -11.62
CA PHE A 67 12.52 -11.70 -12.93
C PHE A 67 13.06 -10.82 -14.07
N LEU A 68 12.97 -9.49 -13.94
CA LEU A 68 13.48 -8.56 -14.94
C LEU A 68 15.00 -8.58 -15.04
N ALA A 69 15.69 -8.71 -13.89
CA ALA A 69 17.15 -8.85 -13.86
C ALA A 69 17.61 -10.13 -14.57
N GLU A 70 16.89 -11.24 -14.40
CA GLU A 70 17.16 -12.50 -15.12
C GLU A 70 16.98 -12.37 -16.64
N GLN A 71 16.09 -11.49 -17.10
CA GLN A 71 15.86 -11.21 -18.52
C GLN A 71 16.77 -10.10 -19.10
N GLY A 72 17.68 -9.54 -18.28
CA GLY A 72 18.55 -8.43 -18.70
C GLY A 72 17.83 -7.10 -18.94
N LEU A 73 16.61 -6.95 -18.43
CA LEU A 73 15.81 -5.74 -18.58
C LEU A 73 16.17 -4.70 -17.49
N PRO A 74 16.16 -3.39 -17.81
CA PRO A 74 16.53 -2.36 -16.86
C PRO A 74 15.54 -2.25 -15.69
N GLN A 75 16.00 -1.88 -14.49
CA GLN A 75 15.18 -1.76 -13.27
C GLN A 75 13.93 -0.86 -13.44
N ASN A 76 14.02 0.15 -14.31
CA ASN A 76 12.94 1.09 -14.60
C ASN A 76 11.90 0.54 -15.60
N PHE A 77 12.07 -0.68 -16.10
CA PHE A 77 11.22 -1.26 -17.15
C PHE A 77 9.74 -1.32 -16.76
N MET A 78 9.41 -1.64 -15.50
CA MET A 78 8.02 -1.64 -15.05
C MET A 78 7.40 -0.24 -15.02
N ARG A 79 8.19 0.79 -14.65
CA ARG A 79 7.75 2.20 -14.72
C ARG A 79 7.59 2.67 -16.18
N PHE A 80 8.42 2.16 -17.07
CA PHE A 80 8.29 2.40 -18.51
C PHE A 80 7.00 1.76 -19.07
N LEU A 81 6.73 0.49 -18.75
CA LEU A 81 5.48 -0.16 -19.19
C LEU A 81 4.24 0.53 -18.63
N SER A 82 4.27 0.97 -17.37
CA SER A 82 3.12 1.67 -16.78
C SER A 82 2.86 3.02 -17.45
N SER A 83 3.89 3.71 -17.95
CA SER A 83 3.71 4.96 -18.71
C SER A 83 3.24 4.73 -20.15
N PHE A 84 3.54 3.56 -20.74
CA PHE A 84 3.18 3.21 -22.11
C PHE A 84 1.77 2.61 -22.26
N PHE A 85 1.30 1.83 -21.27
CA PHE A 85 0.00 1.16 -21.32
C PHE A 85 -1.14 1.93 -20.61
N PHE A 86 -0.82 2.92 -19.78
CA PHE A 86 -1.82 3.75 -19.07
C PHE A 86 -1.82 5.23 -19.49
N SER A 87 -1.19 5.58 -20.63
CA SER A 87 -1.40 6.87 -21.33
C SER A 87 -2.43 6.70 -22.42
#